data_AF-A0A6N2RRB7-F1
#
_entry.id   AF-A0A6N2RRB7-F1
#
_cell.length_a   1.000
_cell.length_b   1.000
_cell.length_c   1.000
_cell.angle_alpha   90.00
_cell.angle_beta   90.00
_cell.angle_gamma   90.00
#
_symmetry.space_group_name_H-M   'P 1'
#
loop_
_entity.id
_entity.type
_entity.pdbx_description
1 polymer ?
#
loop_
_entity_poly.entity_id
_entity_poly.type
_entity_poly.pdbx_seq_one_letter_code
_entity_poly.pdbx_strand_id
1 'polypeptide(L)'
;MVFEPLFAIFMILGGGYIAKKAKILKQKQTRMFFDFAIIFATPCLIFNRIYHLQIDLTLISLIFTGFISTSLAALISFVIGKICRFSKATLVSVVVLSSFGNTLFVGMPIVEGVIGTPSAIGEVIFYDALAGALPISLFVPLILSLGSNEKFSLINSVKKIFSFPPFYGLLLGIGLKIIDIPDFIFKPIIMLGDAATPVALFAIGLSLGFGAIKSSYKQTIVVILCKMIIAPLIFIILFKSLGFEITNSLKIAFLETTMPTATIVCAMVMKAKMDSNLAVSSVAFGLIFSIISMPFWVYIMQNLG
;
A
#
# COMPACT_ATOMS: atom_id res chain seq x y z
N MET A 1 5.95 -12.78 16.73
CA MET A 1 4.70 -12.25 16.15
C MET A 1 4.88 -11.79 14.71
N VAL A 2 5.77 -10.85 14.36
CA VAL A 2 5.88 -10.37 12.94
C VAL A 2 6.66 -11.28 11.98
N PHE A 3 7.41 -12.28 12.48
CA PHE A 3 8.22 -13.15 11.63
C PHE A 3 7.38 -14.06 10.71
N GLU A 4 6.32 -14.66 11.24
CA GLU A 4 5.41 -15.54 10.48
C GLU A 4 4.76 -14.82 9.27
N PRO A 5 4.14 -13.63 9.42
CA PRO A 5 3.58 -12.93 8.27
C PRO A 5 4.64 -12.47 7.29
N LEU A 6 5.82 -12.02 7.75
CA LEU A 6 6.94 -11.72 6.85
C LEU A 6 7.36 -12.96 6.06
N PHE A 7 7.54 -14.10 6.73
CA PHE A 7 7.90 -15.36 6.09
C PHE A 7 6.87 -15.74 5.03
N ALA A 8 5.56 -15.69 5.35
CA ALA A 8 4.49 -15.97 4.39
C ALA A 8 4.55 -15.05 3.17
N ILE A 9 4.70 -13.74 3.38
CA ILE A 9 4.82 -12.74 2.31
C ILE A 9 6.01 -13.07 1.39
N PHE A 10 7.19 -13.33 1.97
CA PHE A 10 8.40 -13.63 1.21
C PHE A 10 8.34 -14.97 0.49
N MET A 11 7.70 -15.99 1.07
CA MET A 11 7.53 -17.28 0.41
C MET A 11 6.61 -17.19 -0.81
N ILE A 12 5.51 -16.45 -0.72
CA ILE A 12 4.59 -16.25 -1.85
C ILE A 12 5.25 -15.39 -2.95
N LEU A 13 5.90 -14.29 -2.57
CA LEU A 13 6.71 -13.46 -3.49
C LEU A 13 7.82 -14.30 -4.16
N GLY A 14 8.53 -15.09 -3.37
CA GLY A 14 9.58 -16.00 -3.83
C GLY A 14 9.05 -17.02 -4.82
N GLY A 15 7.87 -17.60 -4.56
CA GLY A 15 7.18 -18.50 -5.48
C GLY A 15 6.92 -17.85 -6.84
N GLY A 16 6.40 -16.62 -6.86
CA GLY A 16 6.19 -15.86 -8.10
C GLY A 16 7.50 -15.58 -8.85
N TYR A 17 8.55 -15.18 -8.14
CA TYR A 17 9.86 -14.94 -8.73
C TYR A 17 10.50 -16.21 -9.29
N ILE A 18 10.45 -17.32 -8.55
CA ILE A 18 10.97 -18.62 -8.97
C ILE A 18 10.21 -19.13 -10.19
N ALA A 19 8.87 -19.01 -10.22
CA ALA A 19 8.06 -19.40 -11.37
C ALA A 19 8.48 -18.67 -12.66
N LYS A 20 8.83 -17.37 -12.57
CA LYS A 20 9.42 -16.64 -13.68
C LYS A 20 10.81 -17.16 -14.05
N LYS A 21 11.70 -17.32 -13.06
CA LYS A 21 13.11 -17.73 -13.30
C LYS A 21 13.19 -19.13 -13.91
N ALA A 22 12.32 -20.04 -13.47
CA ALA A 22 12.15 -21.39 -13.99
C ALA A 22 11.42 -21.43 -15.35
N LYS A 23 11.01 -20.27 -15.89
CA LYS A 23 10.27 -20.13 -17.16
C LYS A 23 8.91 -20.85 -17.19
N ILE A 24 8.35 -21.22 -16.04
CA ILE A 24 6.99 -21.76 -15.90
C ILE A 24 5.98 -20.69 -16.29
N LEU A 25 6.22 -19.45 -15.84
CA LEU A 25 5.43 -18.27 -16.17
C LEU A 25 6.33 -17.18 -16.77
N LYS A 26 5.78 -16.42 -17.71
CA LYS A 26 6.43 -15.25 -18.32
C LYS A 26 6.01 -13.98 -17.57
N GLN A 27 6.91 -13.01 -17.45
CA GLN A 27 6.61 -11.72 -16.81
C GLN A 27 5.39 -11.00 -17.43
N LYS A 28 5.13 -11.19 -18.72
CA LYS A 28 3.92 -10.66 -19.38
C LYS A 28 2.60 -11.20 -18.82
N GLN A 29 2.62 -12.37 -18.17
CA GLN A 29 1.45 -12.99 -17.54
C GLN A 29 1.12 -12.38 -16.18
N THR A 30 2.01 -11.59 -15.58
CA THR A 30 1.77 -10.85 -14.33
C THR A 30 0.46 -10.05 -14.35
N ARG A 31 0.11 -9.49 -15.51
CA ARG A 31 -1.13 -8.72 -15.67
C ARG A 31 -2.38 -9.54 -15.36
N MET A 32 -2.44 -10.81 -15.77
CA MET A 32 -3.63 -11.66 -15.55
C MET A 32 -3.88 -11.90 -14.05
N PHE A 33 -2.81 -12.11 -13.28
CA PHE A 33 -2.93 -12.29 -11.83
C PHE A 33 -3.36 -11.00 -11.12
N PHE A 34 -2.82 -9.84 -11.53
CA PHE A 34 -3.28 -8.56 -10.99
C PHE A 34 -4.73 -8.25 -11.40
N ASP A 35 -5.11 -8.51 -12.64
CA ASP A 35 -6.48 -8.29 -13.12
C ASP A 35 -7.46 -9.19 -12.33
N PHE A 36 -7.14 -10.47 -12.11
CA PHE A 36 -7.93 -11.34 -11.24
C PHE A 36 -8.05 -10.79 -9.82
N ALA A 37 -6.91 -10.44 -9.20
CA ALA A 37 -6.89 -9.93 -7.84
C ALA A 37 -7.72 -8.64 -7.71
N ILE A 38 -7.51 -7.65 -8.59
CA ILE A 38 -8.13 -6.32 -8.48
C ILE A 38 -9.59 -6.31 -8.94
N ILE A 39 -9.94 -7.06 -9.99
CA ILE A 39 -11.28 -7.01 -10.59
C ILE A 39 -12.26 -7.93 -9.87
N PHE A 40 -11.80 -9.07 -9.34
CA PHE A 40 -12.68 -10.09 -8.77
C PHE A 40 -12.44 -10.30 -7.27
N ALA A 41 -11.20 -10.54 -6.85
CA ALA A 41 -10.92 -10.90 -5.46
C ALA A 41 -11.03 -9.73 -4.48
N THR A 42 -10.36 -8.61 -4.77
CA THR A 42 -10.32 -7.42 -3.91
C THR A 42 -11.71 -6.81 -3.67
N PRO A 43 -12.61 -6.66 -4.67
CA PRO A 43 -13.95 -6.13 -4.40
C PRO A 43 -14.74 -7.00 -3.40
N CYS A 44 -14.63 -8.33 -3.51
CA CYS A 44 -15.25 -9.26 -2.55
C CYS A 44 -14.63 -9.13 -1.16
N LEU A 45 -13.29 -9.05 -1.07
CA LEU A 45 -12.58 -8.83 0.18
C LEU A 45 -13.02 -7.52 0.86
N ILE A 46 -13.05 -6.41 0.11
CA ILE A 46 -13.45 -5.11 0.62
C ILE A 46 -14.92 -5.14 1.05
N PHE A 47 -15.82 -5.65 0.22
CA PHE A 47 -17.24 -5.72 0.55
C PHE A 47 -17.47 -6.46 1.87
N ASN A 48 -16.93 -7.67 2.00
CA ASN A 48 -17.08 -8.48 3.22
C ASN A 48 -16.57 -7.74 4.45
N ARG A 49 -15.37 -7.14 4.38
CA ARG A 49 -14.73 -6.55 5.56
C ARG A 49 -15.33 -5.20 5.94
N ILE A 50 -15.72 -4.38 4.97
CA ILE A 50 -16.34 -3.07 5.22
C ILE A 50 -17.78 -3.22 5.72
N TYR A 51 -18.54 -4.20 5.20
CA TYR A 51 -19.89 -4.49 5.70
C TYR A 51 -19.90 -4.76 7.21
N HIS A 52 -18.90 -5.49 7.73
CA HIS A 52 -18.77 -5.82 9.14
C HIS A 52 -17.98 -4.79 9.97
N LEU A 53 -17.42 -3.75 9.36
CA LEU A 53 -16.56 -2.78 10.03
C LEU A 53 -17.38 -1.74 10.78
N GLN A 54 -17.05 -1.49 12.05
CA GLN A 54 -17.54 -0.30 12.75
C GLN A 54 -16.70 0.91 12.37
N ILE A 55 -17.39 1.93 11.84
CA ILE A 55 -16.75 3.17 11.37
C ILE A 55 -17.17 4.26 12.34
N ASP A 56 -16.19 4.83 13.02
CA ASP A 56 -16.37 5.99 13.89
C ASP A 56 -15.41 7.12 13.47
N LEU A 57 -15.58 8.29 14.10
CA LEU A 57 -14.76 9.47 13.83
C LEU A 57 -13.30 9.28 14.26
N THR A 58 -13.03 8.43 15.25
CA THR A 58 -11.69 8.14 15.74
C THR A 58 -10.89 7.39 14.68
N LEU A 59 -11.47 6.32 14.10
CA LEU A 59 -10.88 5.57 13.00
C LEU A 59 -10.58 6.48 11.81
N ILE A 60 -11.54 7.31 11.40
CA ILE A 60 -11.36 8.27 10.31
C ILE A 60 -10.20 9.23 10.61
N SER A 61 -10.15 9.77 11.83
CA SER A 61 -9.10 10.71 12.25
C SER A 61 -7.71 10.05 12.27
N LEU A 62 -7.61 8.78 12.68
CA LEU A 62 -6.37 8.01 12.66
C LEU A 62 -5.89 7.74 11.23
N ILE A 63 -6.80 7.42 10.31
CA ILE A 63 -6.48 7.23 8.89
C ILE A 63 -5.96 8.53 8.28
N PHE A 64 -6.64 9.66 8.53
CA PHE A 64 -6.16 10.96 8.05
C PHE A 64 -4.83 11.36 8.67
N THR A 65 -4.62 11.06 9.96
CA THR A 65 -3.32 11.26 10.61
C THR A 65 -2.23 10.48 9.86
N GLY A 66 -2.48 9.21 9.53
CA GLY A 66 -1.60 8.37 8.71
C GLY A 66 -1.30 8.97 7.35
N PHE A 67 -2.33 9.40 6.62
CA PHE A 67 -2.20 10.04 5.32
C PHE A 67 -1.39 11.35 5.38
N ILE A 68 -1.61 12.18 6.41
CA ILE A 68 -0.84 13.40 6.64
C ILE A 68 0.63 13.06 6.91
N SER A 69 0.91 12.05 7.76
CA SER A 69 2.28 11.61 8.06
C SER A 69 3.04 11.19 6.81
N THR A 70 2.43 10.38 5.94
CA THR A 70 3.09 9.94 4.70
C THR A 70 3.23 11.07 3.68
N SER A 71 2.27 11.99 3.63
CA SER A 71 2.34 13.19 2.78
C SER A 71 3.45 14.15 3.20
N LEU A 72 3.61 14.39 4.50
CA LEU A 72 4.71 15.20 5.04
C LEU A 72 6.07 14.53 4.80
N ALA A 73 6.16 13.22 4.98
CA ALA A 73 7.38 12.47 4.64
C ALA A 73 7.71 12.55 3.14
N ALA A 74 6.70 12.52 2.27
CA ALA A 74 6.89 12.72 0.83
C ALA A 74 7.36 14.15 0.51
N LEU A 75 6.87 15.17 1.23
CA LEU A 75 7.38 16.54 1.10
C LEU A 75 8.86 16.63 1.52
N ILE A 76 9.25 15.95 2.59
CA ILE A 76 10.67 15.86 2.99
C ILE A 76 11.50 15.18 1.89
N SER A 77 10.99 14.11 1.27
CA SER A 77 11.65 13.45 0.15
C SER A 77 11.88 14.38 -1.06
N PHE A 78 10.94 15.31 -1.30
CA PHE A 78 11.10 16.36 -2.31
C PHE A 78 12.25 17.31 -1.97
N VAL A 79 12.32 17.79 -0.73
CA VAL A 79 13.39 18.69 -0.27
C VAL A 79 14.75 18.00 -0.39
N ILE A 80 14.87 16.76 0.08
CA ILE A 80 16.11 15.97 -0.03
C ILE A 80 16.48 15.78 -1.51
N GLY A 81 15.51 15.43 -2.36
CA GLY A 81 15.76 15.24 -3.79
C GLY A 81 16.21 16.52 -4.50
N LYS A 82 15.73 17.70 -4.09
CA LYS A 82 16.21 19.01 -4.57
C LYS A 82 17.65 19.27 -4.14
N ILE A 83 17.97 19.03 -2.87
CA ILE A 83 19.34 19.19 -2.33
C ILE A 83 20.32 18.25 -3.05
N CYS A 84 19.92 17.00 -3.29
CA CYS A 84 20.71 16.02 -4.04
C CYS A 84 20.70 16.23 -5.56
N ARG A 85 20.05 17.29 -6.06
CA ARG A 85 19.97 17.66 -7.49
C ARG A 85 19.45 16.53 -8.39
N PHE A 86 18.44 15.79 -7.93
CA PHE A 86 17.80 14.78 -8.76
C PHE A 86 17.14 15.39 -10.00
N SER A 87 17.17 14.64 -11.11
CA SER A 87 16.48 15.04 -12.34
C SER A 87 15.00 15.29 -12.05
N LYS A 88 14.33 16.11 -12.88
CA LYS A 88 12.90 16.40 -12.69
C LYS A 88 12.04 15.12 -12.65
N ALA A 89 12.32 14.16 -13.53
CA ALA A 89 11.60 12.90 -13.59
C ALA A 89 11.86 12.03 -12.34
N THR A 90 13.10 11.95 -11.91
CA THR A 90 13.50 11.23 -10.69
C THR A 90 12.90 11.87 -9.44
N LEU A 91 12.93 13.21 -9.32
CA LEU A 91 12.39 13.93 -8.18
C LEU A 91 10.90 13.68 -8.01
N VAL A 92 10.13 13.78 -9.10
CA VAL A 92 8.70 13.45 -9.10
C VAL A 92 8.47 11.99 -8.71
N SER A 93 9.28 11.06 -9.23
CA SER A 93 9.19 9.64 -8.87
C SER A 93 9.47 9.41 -7.37
N VAL A 94 10.49 10.07 -6.80
CA VAL A 94 10.82 10.00 -5.36
C VAL A 94 9.62 10.43 -4.51
N VAL A 95 8.97 11.54 -4.85
CA VAL A 95 7.82 12.05 -4.09
C VAL A 95 6.68 11.04 -4.10
N VAL A 96 6.29 10.57 -5.27
CA VAL A 96 5.15 9.65 -5.42
C VAL A 96 5.43 8.32 -4.72
N LEU A 97 6.63 7.75 -4.90
CA LEU A 97 7.04 6.48 -4.28
C LEU A 97 7.20 6.59 -2.76
N SER A 98 7.45 7.79 -2.22
CA SER A 98 7.51 8.04 -0.78
C SER A 98 6.15 8.29 -0.14
N SER A 99 5.12 8.61 -0.93
CA SER A 99 3.80 9.02 -0.45
C SER A 99 2.91 7.84 -0.02
N PHE A 100 3.02 6.70 -0.71
CA PHE A 100 2.04 5.62 -0.61
C PHE A 100 2.69 4.28 -0.29
N GLY A 101 2.17 3.61 0.75
CA GLY A 101 2.61 2.29 1.18
C GLY A 101 1.78 1.17 0.57
N ASN A 102 2.31 -0.05 0.58
CA ASN A 102 1.61 -1.28 0.22
C ASN A 102 0.76 -1.76 1.39
N THR A 103 -0.25 -0.96 1.72
CA THR A 103 -1.11 -1.10 2.88
C THR A 103 -2.02 -2.32 2.77
N LEU A 104 -2.60 -2.58 1.58
CA LEU A 104 -3.44 -3.76 1.38
C LEU A 104 -2.67 -5.09 1.33
N PHE A 105 -1.65 -5.24 0.47
CA PHE A 105 -1.07 -6.57 0.21
C PHE A 105 0.10 -6.92 1.13
N VAL A 106 0.79 -5.91 1.70
CA VAL A 106 1.83 -6.13 2.72
C VAL A 106 1.32 -5.77 4.12
N GLY A 107 0.58 -4.66 4.27
CA GLY A 107 0.04 -4.23 5.56
C GLY A 107 -0.93 -5.23 6.17
N MET A 108 -1.93 -5.69 5.40
CA MET A 108 -2.93 -6.65 5.91
C MET A 108 -2.33 -7.90 6.59
N PRO A 109 -1.48 -8.73 5.93
CA PRO A 109 -0.92 -9.91 6.59
C PRO A 109 -0.04 -9.56 7.80
N ILE A 110 0.65 -8.41 7.79
CA ILE A 110 1.46 -7.96 8.93
C ILE A 110 0.57 -7.60 10.11
N VAL A 111 -0.46 -6.79 9.88
CA VAL A 111 -1.42 -6.36 10.91
C VAL A 111 -2.20 -7.56 11.44
N GLU A 112 -2.65 -8.46 10.57
CA GLU A 112 -3.33 -9.69 10.96
C GLU A 112 -2.46 -10.56 11.87
N GLY A 113 -1.19 -10.78 11.51
CA GLY A 113 -0.27 -11.59 12.32
C GLY A 113 0.20 -10.92 13.62
N VAL A 114 0.10 -9.59 13.74
CA VAL A 114 0.54 -8.84 14.94
C VAL A 114 -0.61 -8.53 15.89
N ILE A 115 -1.78 -8.17 15.38
CA ILE A 115 -2.95 -7.73 16.18
C ILE A 115 -3.98 -8.86 16.32
N GLY A 116 -4.12 -9.73 15.32
CA GLY A 116 -4.89 -10.97 15.42
C GLY A 116 -6.41 -10.83 15.56
N THR A 117 -6.98 -9.61 15.47
CA THR A 117 -8.43 -9.43 15.58
C THR A 117 -9.09 -9.38 14.20
N PRO A 118 -10.27 -10.01 14.01
CA PRO A 118 -11.02 -9.92 12.75
C PRO A 118 -11.37 -8.48 12.35
N SER A 119 -11.58 -7.60 13.34
CA SER A 119 -11.83 -6.17 13.11
C SER A 119 -10.65 -5.43 12.48
N ALA A 120 -9.41 -5.87 12.77
CA ALA A 120 -8.21 -5.20 12.29
C ALA A 120 -8.11 -5.21 10.76
N ILE A 121 -8.53 -6.30 10.11
CA ILE A 121 -8.51 -6.42 8.65
C ILE A 121 -9.47 -5.40 7.99
N GLY A 122 -10.64 -5.17 8.61
CA GLY A 122 -11.57 -4.14 8.13
C GLY A 122 -10.98 -2.74 8.22
N GLU A 123 -10.33 -2.41 9.34
CA GLU A 123 -9.66 -1.13 9.53
C GLU A 123 -8.48 -0.92 8.56
N VAL A 124 -7.68 -1.96 8.29
CA VAL A 124 -6.60 -1.92 7.27
C VAL A 124 -7.18 -1.64 5.89
N ILE A 125 -8.25 -2.33 5.50
CA ILE A 125 -8.88 -2.13 4.20
C ILE A 125 -9.46 -0.71 4.09
N PHE A 126 -10.07 -0.20 5.16
CA PHE A 126 -10.62 1.14 5.18
C PHE A 126 -9.52 2.21 5.15
N TYR A 127 -8.40 1.96 5.85
CA TYR A 127 -7.18 2.77 5.74
C TYR A 127 -6.67 2.77 4.30
N ASP A 128 -6.48 1.60 3.67
CA ASP A 128 -6.02 1.49 2.28
C ASP A 128 -6.97 2.24 1.33
N ALA A 129 -8.29 2.12 1.51
CA ALA A 129 -9.24 2.82 0.67
C ALA A 129 -9.09 4.35 0.75
N LEU A 130 -9.03 4.92 1.96
CA LEU A 130 -9.05 6.37 2.19
C LEU A 130 -7.67 7.04 2.12
N ALA A 131 -6.60 6.36 2.54
CA ALA A 131 -5.22 6.89 2.54
C ALA A 131 -4.36 6.33 1.39
N GLY A 132 -4.78 5.24 0.75
CA GLY A 132 -4.11 4.59 -0.38
C GLY A 132 -4.86 4.77 -1.69
N ALA A 133 -5.81 3.89 -2.00
CA ALA A 133 -6.44 3.75 -3.31
C ALA A 133 -7.09 5.04 -3.86
N LEU A 134 -7.89 5.74 -3.04
CA LEU A 134 -8.53 7.00 -3.45
C LEU A 134 -7.50 8.12 -3.67
N PRO A 135 -6.61 8.46 -2.71
CA PRO A 135 -5.52 9.40 -2.93
C PRO A 135 -4.60 9.03 -4.10
N ILE A 136 -4.26 7.76 -4.28
CA ILE A 136 -3.44 7.29 -5.41
C ILE A 136 -4.11 7.65 -6.73
N SER A 137 -5.42 7.38 -6.86
CA SER A 137 -6.19 7.64 -8.07
C SER A 137 -6.28 9.14 -8.40
N LEU A 138 -6.32 10.01 -7.38
CA LEU A 138 -6.43 11.46 -7.55
C LEU A 138 -5.07 12.15 -7.73
N PHE A 139 -4.15 11.92 -6.80
CA PHE A 139 -2.92 12.70 -6.67
C PHE A 139 -1.75 12.16 -7.47
N VAL A 140 -1.63 10.84 -7.67
CA VAL A 140 -0.49 10.29 -8.43
C VAL A 140 -0.48 10.77 -9.88
N PRO A 141 -1.61 10.77 -10.64
CA PRO A 141 -1.62 11.34 -11.99
C PRO A 141 -1.25 12.83 -12.00
N LEU A 142 -1.71 13.59 -11.01
CA LEU A 142 -1.36 15.01 -10.85
C LEU A 142 0.14 15.19 -10.65
N ILE A 143 0.72 14.50 -9.67
CA ILE A 143 2.14 14.64 -9.34
C ILE A 143 3.01 14.17 -10.52
N LEU A 144 2.65 13.05 -11.17
CA LEU A 144 3.38 12.55 -12.35
C LEU A 144 3.34 13.54 -13.52
N SER A 145 2.22 14.24 -13.73
CA SER A 145 2.10 15.27 -14.78
C SER A 145 3.07 16.44 -14.59
N LEU A 146 3.53 16.70 -13.36
CA LEU A 146 4.52 17.74 -13.10
C LEU A 146 5.89 17.39 -13.70
N GLY A 147 6.18 16.10 -13.87
CA GLY A 147 7.46 15.60 -14.38
C GLY A 147 7.41 15.04 -15.80
N SER A 148 6.22 14.80 -16.35
CA SER A 148 6.01 14.38 -17.74
C SER A 148 5.49 15.52 -18.61
N ASN A 149 5.37 15.28 -19.93
CA ASN A 149 4.70 16.21 -20.86
C ASN A 149 3.19 15.95 -20.95
N GLU A 150 2.64 15.04 -20.15
CA GLU A 150 1.22 14.72 -20.17
C GLU A 150 0.40 15.76 -19.40
N LYS A 151 -0.75 16.17 -19.96
CA LYS A 151 -1.67 17.08 -19.28
C LYS A 151 -2.47 16.34 -18.21
N PHE A 152 -2.49 16.88 -16.99
CA PHE A 152 -3.39 16.42 -15.95
C PHE A 152 -4.86 16.69 -16.33
N SER A 153 -5.73 15.73 -16.02
CA SER A 153 -7.18 15.88 -16.14
C SER A 153 -7.86 15.32 -14.91
N LEU A 154 -8.42 16.22 -14.09
CA LEU A 154 -9.18 15.86 -12.90
C LEU A 154 -10.38 14.97 -13.27
N ILE A 155 -11.07 15.29 -14.37
CA ILE A 155 -12.20 14.52 -14.88
C ILE A 155 -11.77 13.06 -15.16
N ASN A 156 -10.61 12.86 -15.77
CA ASN A 156 -10.12 11.51 -16.05
C ASN A 156 -9.69 10.78 -14.77
N SER A 157 -9.12 11.46 -13.78
CA SER A 157 -8.80 10.87 -12.47
C SER A 157 -10.07 10.44 -11.74
N VAL A 158 -11.11 11.28 -11.70
CA VAL A 158 -12.41 10.94 -11.10
C VAL A 158 -13.07 9.78 -11.83
N LYS A 159 -13.11 9.80 -13.17
CA LYS A 159 -13.63 8.67 -13.97
C LYS A 159 -12.91 7.36 -13.66
N LYS A 160 -11.60 7.38 -13.41
CA LYS A 160 -10.83 6.18 -13.04
C LYS A 160 -11.26 5.60 -11.70
N ILE A 161 -11.66 6.41 -10.73
CA ILE A 161 -12.21 5.93 -9.44
C ILE A 161 -13.48 5.12 -9.69
N PHE A 162 -14.40 5.66 -10.49
CA PHE A 162 -15.62 4.93 -10.85
C PHE A 162 -15.36 3.74 -11.78
N SER A 163 -14.19 3.66 -12.42
CA SER A 163 -13.79 2.48 -13.20
C SER A 163 -12.99 1.46 -12.39
N PHE A 164 -12.75 1.71 -11.09
CA PHE A 164 -11.92 0.87 -10.23
C PHE A 164 -12.80 -0.11 -9.45
N PRO A 165 -12.81 -1.42 -9.79
CA PRO A 165 -13.74 -2.38 -9.19
C PRO A 165 -13.74 -2.43 -7.65
N PRO A 166 -12.58 -2.32 -6.96
CA PRO A 166 -12.56 -2.28 -5.48
C PRO A 166 -13.38 -1.13 -4.87
N PHE A 167 -13.57 -0.02 -5.59
CA PHE A 167 -14.42 1.09 -5.14
C PHE A 167 -15.88 0.66 -5.00
N TYR A 168 -16.39 -0.22 -5.86
CA TYR A 168 -17.74 -0.74 -5.73
C TYR A 168 -17.89 -1.69 -4.54
N GLY A 169 -16.86 -2.47 -4.21
CA GLY A 169 -16.84 -3.26 -2.97
C GLY A 169 -16.99 -2.38 -1.73
N LEU A 170 -16.30 -1.23 -1.70
CA LEU A 170 -16.41 -0.23 -0.63
C LEU A 170 -17.82 0.37 -0.56
N LEU A 171 -18.38 0.83 -1.70
CA LEU A 171 -19.72 1.42 -1.76
C LEU A 171 -20.79 0.43 -1.31
N LEU A 172 -20.72 -0.83 -1.76
CA LEU A 172 -21.66 -1.87 -1.35
C LEU A 172 -21.51 -2.19 0.14
N GLY A 173 -20.27 -2.25 0.66
CA GLY A 173 -20.02 -2.55 2.07
C GLY A 173 -20.63 -1.50 2.99
N ILE A 174 -20.46 -0.21 2.65
CA ILE A 174 -21.05 0.90 3.40
C ILE A 174 -22.57 0.95 3.20
N GLY A 175 -23.03 0.86 1.95
CA GLY A 175 -24.43 1.06 1.59
C GLY A 175 -25.37 -0.04 2.06
N LEU A 176 -24.87 -1.27 2.22
CA LEU A 176 -25.67 -2.41 2.65
C LEU A 176 -25.55 -2.73 4.14
N LYS A 177 -24.79 -1.93 4.92
CA LYS A 177 -24.53 -2.21 6.35
C LYS A 177 -25.79 -2.31 7.23
N ILE A 178 -26.90 -1.68 6.83
CA ILE A 178 -28.17 -1.71 7.56
C ILE A 178 -29.09 -2.88 7.17
N ILE A 179 -28.71 -3.66 6.16
CA ILE A 179 -29.48 -4.78 5.64
C ILE A 179 -28.84 -6.05 6.13
N ASP A 180 -29.57 -6.88 6.88
CA ASP A 180 -29.08 -8.19 7.31
C ASP A 180 -28.99 -9.16 6.12
N ILE A 181 -27.78 -9.33 5.60
CA ILE A 181 -27.48 -10.27 4.51
C ILE A 181 -27.24 -11.66 5.10
N PRO A 182 -27.95 -12.71 4.64
CA PRO A 182 -27.73 -14.09 5.12
C PRO A 182 -26.30 -14.60 4.90
N ASP A 183 -25.75 -15.29 5.91
CA ASP A 183 -24.36 -15.79 5.93
C ASP A 183 -23.96 -16.63 4.71
N PHE A 184 -24.90 -17.37 4.12
CA PHE A 184 -24.61 -18.21 2.95
C PHE A 184 -24.14 -17.40 1.74
N ILE A 185 -24.53 -16.12 1.64
CA ILE A 185 -24.10 -15.20 0.58
C ILE A 185 -22.63 -14.81 0.76
N PHE A 186 -22.17 -14.68 2.00
CA PHE A 186 -20.78 -14.33 2.29
C PHE A 186 -19.80 -15.47 2.00
N LYS A 187 -20.24 -16.73 2.03
CA LYS A 187 -19.35 -17.88 1.80
C LYS A 187 -18.54 -17.79 0.48
N PRO A 188 -19.15 -17.62 -0.72
CA PRO A 188 -18.37 -17.44 -1.95
C PRO A 188 -17.58 -16.13 -1.99
N ILE A 189 -18.08 -15.06 -1.35
CA ILE A 189 -17.41 -13.75 -1.28
C ILE A 189 -16.12 -13.85 -0.48
N ILE A 190 -16.14 -14.54 0.66
CA ILE A 190 -14.98 -14.82 1.49
C ILE A 190 -13.98 -15.68 0.72
N MET A 191 -14.43 -16.79 0.13
CA MET A 191 -13.55 -17.67 -0.66
C MET A 191 -12.81 -16.94 -1.79
N LEU A 192 -13.51 -16.04 -2.50
CA LEU A 192 -12.90 -15.24 -3.56
C LEU A 192 -12.01 -14.12 -3.00
N GLY A 193 -12.42 -13.48 -1.89
CA GLY A 193 -11.68 -12.42 -1.22
C GLY A 193 -10.35 -12.90 -0.62
N ASP A 194 -10.33 -14.09 -0.03
CA ASP A 194 -9.13 -14.70 0.57
C ASP A 194 -8.03 -14.99 -0.47
N ALA A 195 -8.39 -15.08 -1.75
CA ALA A 195 -7.42 -15.21 -2.83
C ALA A 195 -6.69 -13.89 -3.17
N ALA A 196 -7.22 -12.72 -2.78
CA ALA A 196 -6.72 -11.42 -3.23
C ALA A 196 -5.25 -11.19 -2.84
N THR A 197 -4.93 -11.35 -1.56
CA THR A 197 -3.57 -11.15 -1.01
C THR A 197 -2.55 -12.14 -1.58
N PRO A 198 -2.75 -13.47 -1.52
CA PRO A 198 -1.76 -14.41 -2.05
C PRO A 198 -1.55 -14.28 -3.56
N VAL A 199 -2.61 -14.04 -4.34
CA VAL A 199 -2.48 -13.86 -5.79
C VAL A 199 -1.74 -12.56 -6.12
N ALA A 200 -2.03 -11.47 -5.43
CA ALA A 200 -1.33 -10.20 -5.62
C ALA A 200 0.15 -10.30 -5.24
N LEU A 201 0.47 -10.91 -4.08
CA LEU A 201 1.86 -11.14 -3.66
C LEU A 201 2.62 -12.01 -4.68
N PHE A 202 1.99 -13.08 -5.18
CA PHE A 202 2.59 -13.91 -6.22
C PHE A 202 2.85 -13.11 -7.51
N ALA A 203 1.89 -12.27 -7.92
CA ALA A 203 2.02 -11.40 -9.08
C ALA A 203 3.15 -10.36 -8.92
N ILE A 204 3.29 -9.78 -7.72
CA ILE A 204 4.40 -8.88 -7.36
C ILE A 204 5.72 -9.64 -7.54
N GLY A 205 5.86 -10.84 -6.99
CA GLY A 205 7.04 -11.69 -7.14
C GLY A 205 7.38 -11.98 -8.61
N LEU A 206 6.36 -12.32 -9.40
CA LEU A 206 6.47 -12.55 -10.84
C LEU A 206 6.95 -11.28 -11.57
N SER A 207 6.59 -10.08 -11.08
CA SER A 207 7.00 -8.79 -11.66
C SER A 207 8.45 -8.39 -11.38
N LEU A 208 9.08 -8.86 -10.29
CA LEU A 208 10.37 -8.35 -9.78
C LEU A 208 11.54 -8.49 -10.77
N GLY A 209 12.13 -7.38 -11.22
CA GLY A 209 13.30 -7.39 -12.11
C GLY A 209 14.55 -6.85 -11.41
N PHE A 210 15.58 -7.70 -11.20
CA PHE A 210 16.82 -7.28 -10.54
C PHE A 210 17.87 -6.70 -11.49
N GLY A 211 17.61 -6.71 -12.81
CA GLY A 211 18.59 -6.33 -13.85
C GLY A 211 18.97 -4.84 -13.87
N ALA A 212 18.20 -3.96 -13.24
CA ALA A 212 18.39 -2.49 -13.31
C ALA A 212 18.72 -1.83 -11.96
N ILE A 213 18.93 -2.63 -10.90
CA ILE A 213 19.03 -2.17 -9.51
C ILE A 213 20.30 -1.35 -9.21
N LYS A 214 21.32 -1.37 -10.07
CA LYS A 214 22.60 -0.70 -9.78
C LYS A 214 22.60 0.83 -9.97
N SER A 215 21.66 1.42 -10.72
CA SER A 215 21.76 2.84 -11.10
C SER A 215 21.09 3.85 -10.16
N SER A 216 20.15 3.40 -9.30
CA SER A 216 19.24 4.32 -8.58
C SER A 216 19.32 4.20 -7.04
N TYR A 217 20.47 3.77 -6.51
CA TYR A 217 20.60 3.45 -5.07
C TYR A 217 20.39 4.68 -4.16
N LYS A 218 20.94 5.85 -4.52
CA LYS A 218 20.80 7.08 -3.72
C LYS A 218 19.32 7.48 -3.57
N GLN A 219 18.61 7.49 -4.69
CA GLN A 219 17.20 7.81 -4.77
C GLN A 219 16.35 6.79 -4.01
N THR A 220 16.71 5.51 -4.12
CA THR A 220 16.03 4.41 -3.42
C THR A 220 16.16 4.55 -1.92
N ILE A 221 17.36 4.90 -1.42
CA ILE A 221 17.60 5.18 0.00
C ILE A 221 16.70 6.32 0.49
N VAL A 222 16.59 7.41 -0.28
CA VAL A 222 15.70 8.54 0.08
C VAL A 222 14.25 8.08 0.20
N VAL A 223 13.75 7.30 -0.78
CA VAL A 223 12.38 6.78 -0.73
C VAL A 223 12.15 5.90 0.49
N ILE A 224 13.04 4.94 0.75
CA ILE A 224 12.91 4.01 1.88
C ILE A 224 12.96 4.75 3.21
N LEU A 225 13.92 5.66 3.39
CA LEU A 225 14.03 6.45 4.62
C LEU A 225 12.79 7.31 4.82
N CYS A 226 12.33 8.02 3.80
CA CYS A 226 11.16 8.88 3.94
C CYS A 226 9.90 8.05 4.24
N LYS A 227 9.66 6.98 3.46
CA LYS A 227 8.42 6.21 3.56
C LYS A 227 8.37 5.31 4.79
N MET A 228 9.46 4.63 5.12
CA MET A 228 9.46 3.57 6.13
C MET A 228 10.07 4.01 7.46
N ILE A 229 10.73 5.17 7.52
CA ILE A 229 11.28 5.73 8.76
C ILE A 229 10.66 7.08 9.12
N ILE A 230 10.71 8.06 8.22
CA ILE A 230 10.23 9.41 8.54
C ILE A 230 8.70 9.43 8.69
N ALA A 231 7.94 8.75 7.82
CA ALA A 231 6.49 8.71 7.94
C ALA A 231 5.98 8.17 9.30
N PRO A 232 6.43 7.00 9.80
CA PRO A 232 6.02 6.54 11.13
C PRO A 232 6.52 7.42 12.27
N LEU A 233 7.69 8.06 12.16
CA LEU A 233 8.14 9.05 13.15
C LEU A 233 7.21 10.26 13.20
N ILE A 234 6.78 10.78 12.05
CA ILE A 234 5.81 11.87 11.98
C ILE A 234 4.48 11.42 12.58
N PHE A 235 4.03 10.19 12.31
CA PHE A 235 2.81 9.66 12.93
C PHE A 235 2.92 9.65 14.46
N ILE A 236 4.06 9.21 15.01
CA ILE A 236 4.31 9.23 16.46
C ILE A 236 4.18 10.65 17.04
N ILE A 237 4.76 11.63 16.36
CA ILE A 237 4.68 13.04 16.78
C ILE A 237 3.22 13.52 16.74
N LEU A 238 2.51 13.28 15.63
CA LEU A 238 1.14 13.75 15.44
C LEU A 238 0.20 13.12 16.46
N PHE A 239 0.23 11.80 16.65
CA PHE A 239 -0.75 11.18 17.54
C PHE A 239 -0.56 11.62 19.00
N LYS A 240 0.70 11.79 19.45
CA LYS A 240 1.01 12.30 20.79
C LYS A 240 0.55 13.75 20.96
N SER A 241 0.75 14.58 19.94
CA SER A 241 0.32 15.98 19.97
C SER A 241 -1.20 16.16 19.97
N LEU A 242 -1.92 15.24 19.33
CA LEU A 242 -3.38 15.25 19.24
C LEU A 242 -4.06 14.55 20.44
N GLY A 243 -3.29 13.92 21.34
CA GLY A 243 -3.81 13.28 22.54
C GLY A 243 -4.64 12.02 22.27
N PHE A 244 -4.37 11.28 21.20
CA PHE A 244 -5.09 10.03 20.93
C PHE A 244 -4.77 8.97 22.00
N GLU A 245 -5.81 8.25 22.43
CA GLU A 245 -5.66 7.06 23.25
C GLU A 245 -5.00 5.92 22.48
N ILE A 246 -4.21 5.10 23.17
CA ILE A 246 -3.49 3.96 22.58
C ILE A 246 -4.47 2.79 22.41
N THR A 247 -5.22 2.83 21.31
CA THR A 247 -6.15 1.77 20.91
C THR A 247 -5.53 0.81 19.90
N ASN A 248 -6.20 -0.31 19.62
CA ASN A 248 -5.80 -1.19 18.51
C ASN A 248 -5.89 -0.46 17.17
N SER A 249 -6.88 0.41 16.97
CA SER A 249 -7.01 1.23 15.75
C SER A 249 -5.83 2.17 15.55
N LEU A 250 -5.32 2.77 16.62
CA LEU A 250 -4.11 3.59 16.55
C LEU A 250 -2.89 2.75 16.14
N LYS A 251 -2.75 1.56 16.73
CA LYS A 251 -1.68 0.61 16.39
C LYS A 251 -1.75 0.17 14.92
N ILE A 252 -2.95 -0.08 14.40
CA ILE A 252 -3.19 -0.41 12.98
C ILE A 252 -2.75 0.76 12.11
N ALA A 253 -3.30 1.96 12.33
CA ALA A 253 -2.97 3.14 11.55
C ALA A 253 -1.48 3.47 11.59
N PHE A 254 -0.82 3.29 12.74
CA PHE A 254 0.62 3.41 12.89
C PHE A 254 1.36 2.40 12.01
N LEU A 255 1.06 1.10 12.11
CA LEU A 255 1.71 0.06 11.31
C LEU A 255 1.54 0.32 9.80
N GLU A 256 0.36 0.77 9.35
CA GLU A 256 0.12 1.10 7.95
C GLU A 256 1.05 2.21 7.42
N THR A 257 1.48 3.16 8.27
CA THR A 257 2.48 4.16 7.87
C THR A 257 3.87 3.59 7.63
N THR A 258 4.20 2.45 8.25
CA THR A 258 5.52 1.78 8.15
C THR A 258 5.69 0.95 6.88
N MET A 259 4.59 0.75 6.13
CA MET A 259 4.56 -0.18 4.99
C MET A 259 5.48 0.26 3.85
N PRO A 260 6.14 -0.70 3.17
CA PRO A 260 7.02 -0.40 2.03
C PRO A 260 6.22 0.21 0.87
N THR A 261 6.90 0.81 -0.11
CA THR A 261 6.25 1.48 -1.26
C THR A 261 5.21 0.60 -1.96
N ALA A 262 4.05 1.18 -2.27
CA ALA A 262 2.97 0.52 -2.98
C ALA A 262 3.39 0.04 -4.39
N THR A 263 3.13 -1.23 -4.72
CA THR A 263 3.46 -1.74 -6.06
C THR A 263 2.63 -1.08 -7.17
N ILE A 264 1.39 -0.67 -6.88
CA ILE A 264 0.55 0.03 -7.86
C ILE A 264 1.16 1.38 -8.26
N VAL A 265 1.79 2.08 -7.32
CA VAL A 265 2.48 3.35 -7.59
C VAL A 265 3.70 3.13 -8.45
N CYS A 266 4.47 2.06 -8.19
CA CYS A 266 5.57 1.65 -9.07
C CYS A 266 5.08 1.42 -10.51
N ALA A 267 3.97 0.71 -10.70
CA ALA A 267 3.37 0.50 -12.02
C ALA A 267 2.96 1.83 -12.70
N MET A 268 2.44 2.80 -11.95
CA MET A 268 2.09 4.13 -12.49
C MET A 268 3.33 4.94 -12.90
N VAL A 269 4.40 4.91 -12.12
CA VAL A 269 5.68 5.57 -12.46
C VAL A 269 6.27 4.99 -13.74
N MET A 270 6.28 3.65 -13.87
CA MET A 270 6.74 2.96 -15.08
C MET A 270 5.86 3.29 -16.29
N LYS A 271 4.53 3.28 -16.12
CA LYS A 271 3.59 3.62 -17.19
C LYS A 271 3.74 5.06 -17.68
N ALA A 272 4.02 5.98 -16.77
CA ALA A 272 4.32 7.38 -17.08
C ALA A 272 5.72 7.58 -17.69
N LYS A 273 6.50 6.50 -17.89
CA LYS A 273 7.86 6.51 -18.43
C LYS A 273 8.81 7.43 -17.64
N MET A 274 8.61 7.45 -16.31
CA MET A 274 9.44 8.19 -15.37
C MET A 274 10.62 7.31 -14.91
N ASP A 275 11.14 7.50 -13.70
CA ASP A 275 12.29 6.73 -13.20
C ASP A 275 11.89 5.29 -12.83
N SER A 276 11.87 4.42 -13.84
CA SER A 276 11.44 3.02 -13.71
C SER A 276 12.41 2.20 -12.85
N ASN A 277 13.71 2.51 -12.92
CA ASN A 277 14.73 1.82 -12.12
C ASN A 277 14.53 2.13 -10.63
N LEU A 278 14.26 3.40 -10.30
CA LEU A 278 13.88 3.78 -8.95
C LEU A 278 12.58 3.09 -8.51
N ALA A 279 11.54 3.09 -9.35
CA ALA A 279 10.26 2.48 -9.01
C ALA A 279 10.39 1.00 -8.63
N VAL A 280 11.13 0.22 -9.43
CA VAL A 280 11.37 -1.20 -9.14
C VAL A 280 12.25 -1.36 -7.91
N SER A 281 13.31 -0.55 -7.78
CA SER A 281 14.24 -0.63 -6.66
C SER A 281 13.56 -0.28 -5.32
N SER A 282 12.72 0.75 -5.26
CA SER A 282 11.99 1.15 -4.06
C SER A 282 11.07 0.04 -3.55
N VAL A 283 10.36 -0.67 -4.44
CA VAL A 283 9.52 -1.82 -4.04
C VAL A 283 10.39 -2.97 -3.55
N ALA A 284 11.41 -3.37 -4.33
CA ALA A 284 12.25 -4.52 -4.01
C ALA A 284 13.04 -4.33 -2.71
N PHE A 285 13.74 -3.20 -2.57
CA PHE A 285 14.49 -2.91 -1.37
C PHE A 285 13.61 -2.48 -0.20
N GLY A 286 12.45 -1.87 -0.43
CA GLY A 286 11.47 -1.61 0.63
C GLY A 286 10.98 -2.92 1.25
N LEU A 287 10.67 -3.93 0.43
CA LEU A 287 10.36 -5.27 0.92
C LEU A 287 11.55 -5.86 1.70
N ILE A 288 12.76 -5.89 1.15
CA ILE A 288 13.94 -6.41 1.88
C ILE A 288 14.15 -5.67 3.21
N PHE A 289 14.01 -4.34 3.21
CA PHE A 289 14.14 -3.52 4.40
C PHE A 289 13.02 -3.77 5.42
N SER A 290 11.85 -4.25 5.00
CA SER A 290 10.75 -4.62 5.89
C SER A 290 11.11 -5.79 6.83
N ILE A 291 12.06 -6.65 6.44
CA ILE A 291 12.58 -7.73 7.30
C ILE A 291 13.16 -7.18 8.61
N ILE A 292 13.81 -6.01 8.54
CA ILE A 292 14.48 -5.40 9.70
C ILE A 292 13.59 -4.32 10.32
N SER A 293 12.96 -3.48 9.49
CA SER A 293 12.17 -2.35 9.97
C SER A 293 10.84 -2.76 10.63
N MET A 294 10.18 -3.83 10.17
CA MET A 294 8.90 -4.24 10.76
C MET A 294 9.05 -4.77 12.20
N PRO A 295 10.01 -5.66 12.53
CA PRO A 295 10.28 -6.02 13.92
C PRO A 295 10.56 -4.82 14.82
N PHE A 296 11.35 -3.87 14.31
CA PHE A 296 11.64 -2.63 15.04
C PHE A 296 10.38 -1.81 15.31
N TRP A 297 9.55 -1.57 14.30
CA TRP A 297 8.32 -0.79 14.47
C TRP A 297 7.27 -1.49 15.34
N VAL A 298 7.14 -2.81 15.23
CA VAL A 298 6.27 -3.59 16.12
C VAL A 298 6.74 -3.49 17.57
N TYR A 299 8.05 -3.54 17.81
CA TYR A 299 8.61 -3.31 19.15
C TYR A 299 8.28 -1.91 19.67
N ILE A 300 8.48 -0.86 18.87
CA ILE A 300 8.11 0.51 19.25
C ILE A 300 6.61 0.60 19.56
N MET A 301 5.76 0.05 18.68
CA MET A 301 4.30 0.04 18.83
C MET A 301 3.83 -0.59 20.15
N GLN A 302 4.46 -1.70 20.56
CA GLN A 302 4.14 -2.39 21.81
C GLN A 302 4.51 -1.58 23.05
N ASN A 303 5.52 -0.72 22.93
CA ASN A 303 6.02 0.15 23.99
C ASN A 303 5.53 1.60 23.84
N LEU A 304 4.44 1.85 23.10
CA LEU A 304 3.88 3.20 22.96
C LEU A 304 3.20 3.72 24.24
N GLY A 305 3.02 2.86 25.26
CA GLY A 305 2.45 3.18 26.58
C GLY A 305 3.49 3.58 27.60
#